data_AF-A0A850KC14-F1
#
_entry.id   AF-A0A850KC14-F1
#
_cell.length_a   1.000
_cell.length_b   1.000
_cell.length_c   1.000
_cell.angle_alpha   90.00
_cell.angle_beta   90.00
_cell.angle_gamma   90.00
#
_symmetry.space_group_name_H-M   'P 1'
#
loop_
_entity.id
_entity.type
_entity.pdbx_description
1 polymer ?
#
loop_
_entity_poly.entity_id
_entity_poly.type
_entity_poly.pdbx_seq_one_letter_code
_entity_poly.pdbx_strand_id
1 'polypeptide(L)'
;MHKQTKIFARRVEDFMHVPSVNVAMGTMCDDVIQLMGENKSQCCIVTDSHGKLAGILRMEDILSRVVFKVGPQTPIEDVMDSAVQTVRPEEYLYHAIGRMRRLGVREIVVVNQAVQPVGVVFLQDAIEIAAIHLMQQIDKLSAEGDINSLRGVKVEQVELAHDMFEDGQPAYAIQQLLSHVNNDLYGRIVHDTLCHMEAEGWGKPPVEFCVIVMGSGGREENYLYPDQDNGFILEDYPDEDHTHVDQFFRELSERMCRDLNQVGFPYCTGHVMASNPLWRKSLSQWVEQVQLWGRKRNSVALRLADIFFDYKPVWGQFSLADELRHSVLSTIKSNHFFLQEMHRFQSEHSVGLNMFGRIATEEDGEQKGKIDLKYRGTLPLVEAVRLVSLKHGLMATSTLERIDLLHKAGVLSDTEGDYLNSAFRFITEILLKRQVSEFESGDRVTRYIDPKSLKQREQENLLRAFRHIEAFRKRVKGEFTGDVFS
;
A
#
# COMPACT_ATOMS: atom_id res chain seq x y z
N MET A 1 -24.88 -3.86 17.32
CA MET A 1 -23.40 -3.87 17.49
C MET A 1 -22.87 -2.49 17.17
N HIS A 2 -22.19 -1.85 18.12
CA HIS A 2 -21.34 -0.71 17.78
C HIS A 2 -20.20 -1.24 16.92
N LYS A 3 -20.03 -0.69 15.71
CA LYS A 3 -18.95 -1.05 14.79
C LYS A 3 -17.66 -0.43 15.29
N GLN A 4 -16.97 -1.13 16.18
CA GLN A 4 -15.82 -0.64 16.94
C GLN A 4 -14.57 -0.50 16.04
N THR A 5 -14.36 -1.43 15.12
CA THR A 5 -13.18 -1.47 14.21
C THR A 5 -13.19 -0.42 13.09
N LYS A 6 -14.22 0.43 12.99
CA LYS A 6 -14.31 1.44 11.91
C LYS A 6 -13.06 2.32 11.80
N ILE A 7 -12.42 2.63 12.92
CA ILE A 7 -11.24 3.50 12.97
C ILE A 7 -10.06 2.96 12.14
N PHE A 8 -9.95 1.65 12.00
CA PHE A 8 -8.91 0.99 11.21
C PHE A 8 -9.14 1.08 9.69
N ALA A 9 -10.39 1.31 9.27
CA ALA A 9 -10.73 1.47 7.86
C ALA A 9 -10.83 2.94 7.42
N ARG A 10 -10.57 3.89 8.32
CA ARG A 10 -10.70 5.34 8.07
C ARG A 10 -9.35 5.96 7.72
N ARG A 11 -9.40 7.00 6.89
CA ARG A 11 -8.24 7.83 6.54
C ARG A 11 -8.17 9.09 7.39
N VAL A 12 -7.00 9.70 7.44
CA VAL A 12 -6.76 10.98 8.14
C VAL A 12 -7.67 12.07 7.58
N GLU A 13 -7.87 12.13 6.26
CA GLU A 13 -8.73 13.12 5.60
C GLU A 13 -10.21 13.06 6.04
N ASP A 14 -10.70 11.90 6.49
CA ASP A 14 -12.07 11.73 7.00
C ASP A 14 -12.29 12.40 8.37
N PHE A 15 -11.21 12.76 9.07
CA PHE A 15 -11.22 13.22 10.47
C PHE A 15 -10.45 14.52 10.72
N MET A 16 -9.61 14.97 9.77
CA MET A 16 -8.82 16.17 9.97
C MET A 16 -9.67 17.43 10.01
N HIS A 17 -9.21 18.40 10.80
CA HIS A 17 -9.76 19.75 10.85
C HIS A 17 -8.88 20.70 10.05
N VAL A 18 -9.51 21.68 9.39
CA VAL A 18 -8.76 22.80 8.80
C VAL A 18 -8.07 23.57 9.95
N PRO A 19 -6.78 23.89 9.86
CA PRO A 19 -6.10 24.64 10.91
C PRO A 19 -6.77 26.00 11.11
N SER A 20 -7.27 26.26 12.32
CA SER A 20 -7.98 27.51 12.64
C SER A 20 -7.05 28.71 12.78
N VAL A 21 -5.75 28.47 13.04
CA VAL A 21 -4.70 29.49 13.04
C VAL A 21 -3.45 28.94 12.33
N ASN A 22 -3.05 29.63 11.26
CA ASN A 22 -1.84 29.37 10.49
C ASN A 22 -1.17 30.71 10.19
N VAL A 23 0.10 30.85 10.56
CA VAL A 23 0.88 32.10 10.42
C VAL A 23 2.22 31.82 9.73
N ALA A 24 2.84 32.87 9.19
CA ALA A 24 4.18 32.78 8.64
C ALA A 24 5.25 33.00 9.73
N MET A 25 6.46 32.48 9.52
CA MET A 25 7.65 32.90 10.26
C MET A 25 7.78 34.43 10.23
N GLY A 26 8.27 35.02 11.33
CA GLY A 26 8.36 36.46 11.55
C GLY A 26 7.11 37.09 12.17
N THR A 27 6.00 36.34 12.32
CA THR A 27 4.81 36.83 13.04
C THR A 27 5.13 36.99 14.53
N MET A 28 4.68 38.09 15.14
CA MET A 28 4.97 38.40 16.55
C MET A 28 4.14 37.54 17.50
N CYS A 29 4.71 37.17 18.64
CA CYS A 29 4.07 36.29 19.62
C CYS A 29 2.74 36.84 20.15
N ASP A 30 2.61 38.16 20.34
CA ASP A 30 1.35 38.77 20.78
C ASP A 30 0.23 38.64 19.74
N ASP A 31 0.52 38.89 18.46
CA ASP A 31 -0.41 38.66 17.35
C ASP A 31 -0.84 37.19 17.28
N VAL A 32 0.10 36.25 17.42
CA VAL A 32 -0.19 34.80 17.42
C VAL A 32 -1.10 34.42 18.60
N ILE A 33 -0.78 34.88 19.81
CA ILE A 33 -1.57 34.57 21.02
C ILE A 33 -2.97 35.17 20.92
N GLN A 34 -3.09 36.40 20.39
CA GLN A 34 -4.38 37.03 20.13
C GLN A 34 -5.20 36.20 19.14
N LEU A 35 -4.63 35.83 17.99
CA LEU A 35 -5.29 35.01 16.98
C LEU A 35 -5.73 33.65 17.53
N MET A 36 -4.88 32.98 18.33
CA MET A 36 -5.23 31.74 19.01
C MET A 36 -6.40 31.93 19.98
N GLY A 37 -6.42 33.02 20.74
CA GLY A 37 -7.49 33.36 21.67
C GLY A 37 -8.83 33.63 20.97
N GLU A 38 -8.82 34.44 19.91
CA GLU A 38 -10.01 34.79 19.12
C GLU A 38 -10.63 33.57 18.43
N ASN A 39 -9.79 32.71 17.85
CA ASN A 39 -10.23 31.49 17.15
C ASN A 39 -10.43 30.29 18.08
N LYS A 40 -10.18 30.43 19.39
CA LYS A 40 -10.18 29.35 20.38
C LYS A 40 -9.34 28.14 19.93
N SER A 41 -8.21 28.41 19.30
CA SER A 41 -7.35 27.36 18.74
C SER A 41 -6.45 26.74 19.80
N GLN A 42 -6.32 25.42 19.77
CA GLN A 42 -5.41 24.67 20.67
C GLN A 42 -3.94 24.78 20.24
N CYS A 43 -3.69 25.04 18.95
CA CYS A 43 -2.35 25.22 18.40
C CYS A 43 -2.34 26.23 17.25
N CYS A 44 -1.17 26.79 16.97
CA CYS A 44 -0.89 27.61 15.80
C CYS A 44 0.12 26.87 14.93
N ILE A 45 -0.21 26.65 13.66
CA ILE A 45 0.73 26.13 12.67
C ILE A 45 1.57 27.29 12.14
N VAL A 46 2.89 27.08 12.03
CA VAL A 46 3.83 28.07 11.50
C VAL A 46 4.38 27.57 10.17
N THR A 47 4.39 28.45 9.17
CA THR A 47 4.88 28.16 7.82
C THR A 47 6.07 29.03 7.42
N ASP A 48 6.94 28.50 6.57
CA ASP A 48 8.04 29.25 5.96
C ASP A 48 7.54 30.18 4.83
N SER A 49 8.46 30.91 4.20
CA SER A 49 8.15 31.82 3.08
C SER A 49 7.57 31.12 1.84
N HIS A 50 7.66 29.80 1.74
CA HIS A 50 7.11 28.97 0.67
C HIS A 50 5.80 28.28 1.07
N GLY A 51 5.26 28.58 2.25
CA GLY A 51 4.05 27.96 2.79
C GLY A 51 4.25 26.53 3.29
N LYS A 52 5.50 26.06 3.43
CA LYS A 52 5.80 24.74 3.99
C LYS A 52 5.76 24.79 5.51
N LEU A 53 5.42 23.67 6.13
CA LEU A 53 5.43 23.54 7.59
C LEU A 53 6.82 23.85 8.16
N ALA A 54 6.89 24.83 9.06
CA ALA A 54 8.11 25.25 9.75
C ALA A 54 8.09 24.93 11.24
N GLY A 55 6.91 24.96 11.88
CA GLY A 55 6.78 24.64 13.29
C GLY A 55 5.33 24.67 13.79
N ILE A 56 5.17 24.46 15.09
CA ILE A 56 3.89 24.52 15.80
C ILE A 56 4.07 25.22 17.15
N LEU A 57 3.12 26.07 17.54
CA LEU A 57 3.02 26.59 18.91
C LEU A 57 1.73 26.07 19.55
N ARG A 58 1.83 25.40 20.69
CA ARG A 58 0.68 24.86 21.42
C ARG A 58 0.24 25.82 22.52
N MET A 59 -1.03 25.77 22.89
CA MET A 59 -1.54 26.56 24.01
C MET A 59 -0.78 26.28 25.32
N GLU A 60 -0.35 25.03 25.55
CA GLU A 60 0.45 24.64 26.72
C GLU A 60 1.91 25.12 26.66
N ASP A 61 2.46 25.35 25.45
CA ASP A 61 3.80 25.90 25.26
C ASP A 61 3.84 27.41 25.58
N ILE A 62 2.72 28.13 25.50
CA ILE A 62 2.67 29.57 25.77
C ILE A 62 3.18 29.88 27.18
N LEU A 63 2.76 29.10 28.18
CA LEU A 63 3.17 29.34 29.57
C LEU A 63 4.65 29.02 29.82
N SER A 64 5.18 27.98 29.17
CA SER A 64 6.54 27.50 29.42
C SER A 64 7.60 28.19 28.56
N ARG A 65 7.24 28.65 27.36
CA ARG A 65 8.16 29.20 26.34
C ARG A 65 7.99 30.69 26.10
N VAL A 66 6.80 31.26 26.32
CA VAL A 66 6.52 32.67 26.00
C VAL A 66 6.43 33.52 27.26
N VAL A 67 5.49 33.19 28.13
CA VAL A 67 5.15 34.00 29.32
C VAL A 67 6.37 34.12 30.25
N PHE A 68 6.79 35.38 30.49
CA PHE A 68 7.98 35.73 31.28
C PHE A 68 9.34 35.22 30.75
N LYS A 69 9.41 34.71 29.52
CA LYS A 69 10.65 34.22 28.88
C LYS A 69 11.10 35.10 27.74
N VAL A 70 10.17 35.60 26.93
CA VAL A 70 10.44 36.46 25.78
C VAL A 70 9.55 37.70 25.80
N GLY A 71 9.87 38.69 24.96
CA GLY A 71 9.04 39.87 24.78
C GLY A 71 7.83 39.56 23.89
N PRO A 72 6.76 40.38 23.95
CA PRO A 72 5.58 40.19 23.09
C PRO A 72 5.91 40.31 21.59
N GLN A 73 6.92 41.12 21.26
CA GLN A 73 7.42 41.36 19.91
C GLN A 73 8.54 40.40 19.50
N THR A 74 8.65 39.24 20.16
CA THR A 74 9.56 38.17 19.75
C THR A 74 8.93 37.39 18.59
N PRO A 75 9.67 37.11 17.50
CA PRO A 75 9.18 36.28 16.40
C PRO A 75 8.79 34.87 16.85
N ILE A 76 7.75 34.31 16.24
CA ILE A 76 7.19 33.00 16.59
C ILE A 76 8.20 31.84 16.46
N GLU A 77 9.13 31.93 15.50
CA GLU A 77 10.15 30.91 15.25
C GLU A 77 11.12 30.70 16.41
N ASP A 78 11.27 31.69 17.29
CA ASP A 78 12.14 31.58 18.47
C ASP A 78 11.51 30.78 19.61
N VAL A 79 10.19 30.55 19.57
CA VAL A 79 9.43 29.88 20.64
C VAL A 79 8.65 28.65 20.16
N MET A 80 8.46 28.49 18.85
CA MET A 80 7.77 27.33 18.28
C MET A 80 8.56 26.03 18.50
N ASP A 81 7.86 24.91 18.33
CA ASP A 81 8.47 23.60 18.18
C ASP A 81 8.63 23.27 16.69
N SER A 82 9.87 23.10 16.23
CA SER A 82 10.20 22.75 14.85
C SER A 82 10.13 21.24 14.60
N ALA A 83 10.11 20.40 15.64
CA ALA A 83 10.06 18.94 15.51
C ALA A 83 8.63 18.44 15.34
N VAL A 84 7.92 19.01 14.37
CA VAL A 84 6.49 18.75 14.16
C VAL A 84 6.27 17.35 13.59
N GLN A 85 5.45 16.58 14.28
CA GLN A 85 4.99 15.29 13.77
C GLN A 85 3.94 15.51 12.67
N THR A 86 4.07 14.77 11.57
CA THR A 86 3.19 14.91 10.41
C THR A 86 2.62 13.59 9.92
N VAL A 87 1.51 13.67 9.20
CA VAL A 87 0.89 12.58 8.42
C VAL A 87 0.33 13.14 7.12
N ARG A 88 0.09 12.27 6.14
CA ARG A 88 -0.60 12.62 4.90
C ARG A 88 -2.12 12.38 4.98
N PRO A 89 -2.95 13.11 4.21
CA PRO A 89 -4.40 12.94 4.20
C PRO A 89 -4.85 11.50 3.92
N GLU A 90 -4.14 10.81 3.04
CA GLU A 90 -4.42 9.46 2.61
C GLU A 90 -3.97 8.37 3.61
N GLU A 91 -3.19 8.71 4.64
CA GLU A 91 -2.77 7.72 5.65
C GLU A 91 -3.95 7.21 6.48
N TYR A 92 -3.82 6.00 7.02
CA TYR A 92 -4.85 5.44 7.88
C TYR A 92 -4.86 6.14 9.25
N LEU A 93 -6.06 6.43 9.76
CA LEU A 93 -6.24 7.16 11.01
C LEU A 93 -5.62 6.41 12.21
N TYR A 94 -5.75 5.08 12.26
CA TYR A 94 -5.17 4.30 13.36
C TYR A 94 -3.65 4.47 13.46
N HIS A 95 -2.96 4.68 12.34
CA HIS A 95 -1.52 4.91 12.30
C HIS A 95 -1.17 6.26 12.91
N ALA A 96 -1.92 7.31 12.56
CA ALA A 96 -1.80 8.63 13.16
C ALA A 96 -2.03 8.60 14.68
N ILE A 97 -3.06 7.87 15.14
CA ILE A 97 -3.36 7.67 16.57
C ILE A 97 -2.22 6.95 17.28
N GLY A 98 -1.73 5.85 16.72
CA GLY A 98 -0.63 5.07 17.29
C GLY A 98 0.64 5.92 17.41
N ARG A 99 0.97 6.71 16.36
CA ARG A 99 2.10 7.65 16.39
C ARG A 99 1.94 8.72 17.46
N MET A 100 0.77 9.36 17.55
CA MET A 100 0.48 10.35 18.59
C MET A 100 0.68 9.77 20.00
N ARG A 101 0.13 8.59 20.26
CA ARG A 101 0.24 7.90 21.55
C ARG A 101 1.67 7.52 21.90
N ARG A 102 2.42 6.96 20.95
CA ARG A 102 3.82 6.55 21.14
C ARG A 102 4.74 7.73 21.44
N LEU A 103 4.56 8.83 20.71
CA LEU A 103 5.39 10.03 20.86
C LEU A 103 4.89 10.95 21.99
N GLY A 104 3.75 10.64 22.61
CA GLY A 104 3.15 11.46 23.66
C GLY A 104 2.64 12.82 23.17
N VAL A 105 2.40 12.97 21.86
CA VAL A 105 1.84 14.19 21.26
C VAL A 105 0.33 14.08 21.17
N ARG A 106 -0.39 15.21 21.32
CA ARG A 106 -1.86 15.24 21.35
C ARG A 106 -2.48 15.60 20.01
N GLU A 107 -1.66 15.96 19.05
CA GLU A 107 -2.06 16.34 17.72
C GLU A 107 -0.97 16.00 16.72
N ILE A 108 -1.38 15.87 15.47
CA ILE A 108 -0.48 15.63 14.35
C ILE A 108 -0.91 16.50 13.17
N VAL A 109 0.07 17.17 12.55
CA VAL A 109 -0.21 18.08 11.44
C VAL A 109 -0.35 17.27 10.15
N VAL A 110 -1.43 17.51 9.41
CA VAL A 110 -1.64 16.87 8.12
C VAL A 110 -1.00 17.73 7.04
N VAL A 111 -0.10 17.14 6.26
CA VAL A 111 0.62 17.84 5.18
C VAL A 111 0.41 17.17 3.83
N ASN A 112 0.39 17.96 2.76
CA ASN A 112 0.39 17.43 1.39
C ASN A 112 1.80 16.97 0.97
N GLN A 113 1.94 16.49 -0.28
CA GLN A 113 3.23 16.06 -0.84
C GLN A 113 4.30 17.17 -0.87
N ALA A 114 3.89 18.44 -0.94
CA ALA A 114 4.79 19.59 -0.90
C ALA A 114 5.15 20.04 0.54
N VAL A 115 4.74 19.26 1.56
CA VAL A 115 4.93 19.55 2.98
C VAL A 115 4.21 20.83 3.44
N GLN A 116 3.12 21.19 2.74
CA GLN A 116 2.27 22.30 3.15
C GLN A 116 1.17 21.77 4.08
N PRO A 117 0.89 22.46 5.20
CA PRO A 117 -0.15 22.04 6.13
C PRO A 117 -1.54 22.20 5.50
N VAL A 118 -2.31 21.12 5.49
CA VAL A 118 -3.68 21.05 4.96
C VAL A 118 -4.70 20.67 6.02
N GLY A 119 -4.26 20.26 7.21
CA GLY A 119 -5.13 19.85 8.29
C GLY A 119 -4.39 19.64 9.62
N VAL A 120 -5.15 19.35 10.67
CA VAL A 120 -4.66 18.85 11.95
C VAL A 120 -5.62 17.78 12.46
N VAL A 121 -5.08 16.71 13.04
CA VAL A 121 -5.88 15.71 13.77
C VAL A 121 -5.52 15.81 15.24
N PHE A 122 -6.53 15.96 16.09
CA PHE A 122 -6.37 15.92 17.54
C PHE A 122 -6.69 14.52 18.06
N LEU A 123 -5.86 14.03 18.99
CA LEU A 123 -5.98 12.70 19.58
C LEU A 123 -7.31 12.51 20.31
N GLN A 124 -7.78 13.54 21.02
CA GLN A 124 -9.07 13.51 21.72
C GLN A 124 -10.24 13.23 20.78
N ASP A 125 -10.30 13.94 19.64
CA ASP A 125 -11.38 13.82 18.67
C ASP A 125 -11.34 12.44 17.99
N ALA A 126 -10.14 11.87 17.82
CA ALA A 126 -9.93 10.55 17.27
C ALA A 126 -10.26 9.41 18.26
N ILE A 127 -10.06 9.62 19.58
CA ILE A 127 -10.24 8.60 20.63
C ILE A 127 -11.65 8.61 21.23
N GLU A 128 -12.36 9.73 21.28
CA GLU A 128 -13.71 9.86 21.89
C GLU A 128 -14.73 8.81 21.37
N ILE A 129 -14.42 8.16 20.25
CA ILE A 129 -15.26 7.18 19.55
C ILE A 129 -14.82 5.72 19.82
N ALA A 130 -13.65 5.48 20.42
CA ALA A 130 -13.00 4.17 20.44
C ALA A 130 -12.98 3.47 21.81
N ALA A 131 -13.29 2.17 21.81
CA ALA A 131 -13.21 1.30 22.99
C ALA A 131 -11.75 1.02 23.41
N ILE A 132 -11.54 0.71 24.70
CA ILE A 132 -10.22 0.40 25.28
C ILE A 132 -9.49 -0.73 24.52
N HIS A 133 -10.21 -1.78 24.12
CA HIS A 133 -9.66 -2.91 23.35
C HIS A 133 -9.04 -2.45 22.01
N LEU A 134 -9.70 -1.53 21.30
CA LEU A 134 -9.17 -0.99 20.04
C LEU A 134 -7.88 -0.22 20.26
N MET A 135 -7.77 0.52 21.37
CA MET A 135 -6.55 1.25 21.69
C MET A 135 -5.37 0.30 21.90
N GLN A 136 -5.61 -0.85 22.54
CA GLN A 136 -4.58 -1.89 22.67
C GLN A 136 -4.16 -2.46 21.30
N GLN A 137 -5.12 -2.69 20.40
CA GLN A 137 -4.82 -3.13 19.03
C GLN A 137 -4.03 -2.06 18.25
N ILE A 138 -4.39 -0.78 18.37
CA ILE A 138 -3.65 0.33 17.76
C ILE A 138 -2.21 0.38 18.29
N ASP A 139 -2.01 0.26 19.60
CA ASP A 139 -0.70 0.28 20.22
C ASP A 139 0.17 -0.88 19.71
N LYS A 140 -0.39 -2.09 19.63
CA LYS A 140 0.31 -3.25 19.09
C LYS A 140 0.63 -3.13 17.60
N LEU A 141 -0.28 -2.62 16.78
CA LEU A 141 -0.05 -2.45 15.33
C LEU A 141 0.93 -1.31 15.03
N SER A 142 0.97 -0.30 15.90
CA SER A 142 1.92 0.82 15.81
C SER A 142 3.22 0.58 16.57
N ALA A 143 3.45 -0.64 17.06
CA ALA A 143 4.67 -1.02 17.77
C ALA A 143 5.90 -0.86 16.86
N GLU A 144 6.87 -0.09 17.33
CA GLU A 144 8.22 0.00 16.76
C GLU A 144 9.17 -0.80 17.65
N GLY A 145 10.30 -1.25 17.10
CA GLY A 145 11.32 -1.96 17.87
C GLY A 145 11.94 -3.12 17.11
N ASP A 146 12.44 -4.09 17.87
CA ASP A 146 13.16 -5.23 17.31
C ASP A 146 12.29 -6.15 16.44
N ILE A 147 12.93 -7.11 15.79
CA ILE A 147 12.26 -8.11 14.94
C ILE A 147 11.14 -8.86 15.67
N ASN A 148 11.26 -9.08 16.99
CA ASN A 148 10.20 -9.74 17.76
C ASN A 148 8.96 -8.85 17.90
N SER A 149 9.17 -7.55 18.14
CA SER A 149 8.09 -6.55 18.19
C SER A 149 7.34 -6.49 16.85
N LEU A 150 8.08 -6.45 15.74
CA LEU A 150 7.50 -6.44 14.39
C LEU A 150 6.81 -7.76 14.02
N ARG A 151 7.31 -8.90 14.50
CA ARG A 151 6.61 -10.19 14.39
C ARG A 151 5.28 -10.17 15.17
N GLY A 152 5.25 -9.50 16.32
CA GLY A 152 4.01 -9.27 17.07
C GLY A 152 2.94 -8.55 16.25
N VAL A 153 3.32 -7.54 15.47
CA VAL A 153 2.41 -6.83 14.56
C VAL A 153 1.76 -7.79 13.55
N LYS A 154 2.54 -8.73 12.98
CA LYS A 154 2.05 -9.74 12.02
C LYS A 154 1.02 -10.70 12.62
N VAL A 155 1.13 -11.00 13.91
CA VAL A 155 0.13 -11.81 14.63
C VAL A 155 -1.11 -10.97 14.89
N GLU A 156 -0.95 -9.76 15.40
CA GLU A 156 -2.05 -8.87 15.77
C GLU A 156 -2.96 -8.51 14.59
N GLN A 157 -2.38 -8.30 13.40
CA GLN A 157 -3.20 -7.99 12.21
C GLN A 157 -4.21 -9.09 11.86
N VAL A 158 -3.96 -10.35 12.25
CA VAL A 158 -4.91 -11.45 12.01
C VAL A 158 -6.06 -11.39 13.00
N GLU A 159 -5.78 -11.10 14.27
CA GLU A 159 -6.81 -10.85 15.29
C GLU A 159 -7.69 -9.65 14.89
N LEU A 160 -7.07 -8.57 14.38
CA LEU A 160 -7.83 -7.43 13.88
C LEU A 160 -8.70 -7.81 12.67
N ALA A 161 -8.20 -8.64 11.75
CA ALA A 161 -8.99 -9.11 10.61
C ALA A 161 -10.23 -9.90 11.06
N HIS A 162 -10.10 -10.74 12.10
CA HIS A 162 -11.24 -11.41 12.73
C HIS A 162 -12.24 -10.39 13.29
N ASP A 163 -11.78 -9.45 14.12
CA ASP A 163 -12.66 -8.47 14.77
C ASP A 163 -13.40 -7.59 13.75
N MET A 164 -12.74 -7.26 12.63
CA MET A 164 -13.35 -6.54 11.52
C MET A 164 -14.45 -7.38 10.83
N PHE A 165 -14.26 -8.68 10.68
CA PHE A 165 -15.30 -9.56 10.13
C PHE A 165 -16.50 -9.65 11.06
N GLU A 166 -16.28 -9.79 12.37
CA GLU A 166 -17.36 -9.79 13.37
C GLU A 166 -18.16 -8.47 13.33
N ASP A 167 -17.48 -7.33 13.14
CA ASP A 167 -18.11 -6.01 12.94
C ASP A 167 -18.81 -5.82 11.59
N GLY A 168 -18.75 -6.83 10.71
CA GLY A 168 -19.37 -6.82 9.39
C GLY A 168 -18.67 -5.91 8.40
N GLN A 169 -17.36 -5.70 8.54
CA GLN A 169 -16.55 -5.05 7.51
C GLN A 169 -16.41 -5.98 6.30
N PRO A 170 -16.45 -5.43 5.06
CA PRO A 170 -16.27 -6.24 3.88
C PRO A 170 -14.82 -6.70 3.73
N ALA A 171 -14.59 -7.93 3.24
CA ALA A 171 -13.24 -8.49 3.16
C ALA A 171 -12.24 -7.66 2.36
N TYR A 172 -12.66 -6.93 1.32
CA TYR A 172 -11.74 -6.07 0.55
C TYR A 172 -11.16 -4.93 1.40
N ALA A 173 -11.92 -4.39 2.36
CA ALA A 173 -11.43 -3.34 3.25
C ALA A 173 -10.43 -3.91 4.27
N ILE A 174 -10.70 -5.13 4.77
CA ILE A 174 -9.77 -5.88 5.62
C ILE A 174 -8.48 -6.19 4.85
N GLN A 175 -8.60 -6.63 3.58
CA GLN A 175 -7.47 -6.90 2.69
C GLN A 175 -6.59 -5.67 2.47
N GLN A 176 -7.20 -4.51 2.23
CA GLN A 176 -6.49 -3.24 2.08
C GLN A 176 -5.74 -2.86 3.35
N LEU A 177 -6.36 -3.03 4.52
CA LEU A 177 -5.71 -2.77 5.80
C LEU A 177 -4.54 -3.72 6.05
N LEU A 178 -4.73 -5.02 5.84
CA LEU A 178 -3.65 -6.01 5.97
C LEU A 178 -2.47 -5.66 5.07
N SER A 179 -2.74 -5.25 3.84
CA SER A 179 -1.70 -4.83 2.90
C SER A 179 -1.00 -3.56 3.35
N HIS A 180 -1.75 -2.60 3.92
CA HIS A 180 -1.17 -1.40 4.48
C HIS A 180 -0.24 -1.69 5.66
N VAL A 181 -0.69 -2.50 6.62
CA VAL A 181 0.13 -2.96 7.75
C VAL A 181 1.38 -3.67 7.24
N ASN A 182 1.23 -4.56 6.25
CA ASN A 182 2.37 -5.26 5.67
C ASN A 182 3.36 -4.28 5.00
N ASN A 183 2.88 -3.34 4.19
CA ASN A 183 3.71 -2.35 3.49
C ASN A 183 4.40 -1.38 4.46
N ASP A 184 3.75 -1.01 5.55
CA ASP A 184 4.34 -0.20 6.61
C ASP A 184 5.47 -0.96 7.35
N LEU A 185 5.32 -2.27 7.59
CA LEU A 185 6.41 -3.10 8.12
C LEU A 185 7.65 -3.10 7.21
N TYR A 186 7.51 -3.03 5.88
CA TYR A 186 8.67 -2.83 5.00
C TYR A 186 9.39 -1.52 5.32
N GLY A 187 8.64 -0.42 5.46
CA GLY A 187 9.23 0.88 5.76
C GLY A 187 9.95 0.92 7.10
N ARG A 188 9.36 0.33 8.14
CA ARG A 188 9.98 0.22 9.47
C ARG A 188 11.28 -0.61 9.41
N ILE A 189 11.25 -1.78 8.75
CA ILE A 189 12.43 -2.64 8.62
C ILE A 189 13.56 -1.95 7.84
N VAL A 190 13.24 -1.25 6.75
CA VAL A 190 14.25 -0.51 5.97
C VAL A 190 14.88 0.58 6.81
N HIS A 191 14.06 1.36 7.52
CA HIS A 191 14.54 2.41 8.42
C HIS A 191 15.50 1.85 9.47
N ASP A 192 15.09 0.79 10.19
CA ASP A 192 15.91 0.17 11.23
C ASP A 192 17.20 -0.42 10.65
N THR A 193 17.13 -1.03 9.47
CA THR A 193 18.31 -1.58 8.79
C THR A 193 19.32 -0.49 8.45
N LEU A 194 18.86 0.66 7.95
CA LEU A 194 19.72 1.81 7.67
C LEU A 194 20.37 2.38 8.94
N CYS A 195 19.60 2.54 10.01
CA CYS A 195 20.12 2.99 11.31
C CYS A 195 21.23 2.06 11.83
N HIS A 196 21.04 0.73 11.72
CA HIS A 196 22.07 -0.23 12.09
C HIS A 196 23.29 -0.18 11.18
N MET A 197 23.10 -0.08 9.86
CA MET A 197 24.22 0.06 8.91
C MET A 197 25.04 1.32 9.18
N GLU A 198 24.39 2.47 9.44
CA GLU A 198 25.06 3.71 9.80
C GLU A 198 25.87 3.56 11.09
N ALA A 199 25.30 2.93 12.13
CA ALA A 199 25.98 2.64 13.39
C ALA A 199 27.18 1.68 13.25
N GLU A 200 27.14 0.78 12.26
CA GLU A 200 28.25 -0.13 11.92
C GLU A 200 29.33 0.52 11.02
N GLY A 201 29.15 1.78 10.64
CA GLY A 201 30.13 2.53 9.85
C GLY A 201 29.97 2.42 8.34
N TRP A 202 28.83 1.92 7.84
CA TRP A 202 28.51 1.98 6.40
C TRP A 202 28.20 3.41 5.92
N GLY A 203 27.87 4.31 6.84
CA GLY A 203 27.44 5.67 6.53
C GLY A 203 25.98 5.73 6.05
N LYS A 204 25.61 6.89 5.49
CA LYS A 204 24.28 7.12 4.90
C LYS A 204 24.21 6.51 3.49
N PRO A 205 22.99 6.30 2.94
CA PRO A 205 22.83 5.91 1.55
C PRO A 205 23.64 6.83 0.61
N PRO A 206 24.44 6.27 -0.32
CA PRO A 206 25.30 7.08 -1.19
C PRO A 206 24.52 7.86 -2.26
N VAL A 207 23.27 7.48 -2.52
CA VAL A 207 22.31 8.20 -3.38
C VAL A 207 20.90 8.08 -2.79
N GLU A 208 20.02 8.98 -3.20
CA GLU A 208 18.59 8.86 -2.88
C GLU A 208 18.00 7.61 -3.54
N PHE A 209 17.01 7.01 -2.87
CA PHE A 209 16.37 5.81 -3.40
C PHE A 209 14.94 5.63 -2.88
N CYS A 210 14.17 4.80 -3.57
CA CYS A 210 12.84 4.38 -3.18
C CYS A 210 12.79 2.85 -3.05
N VAL A 211 12.24 2.37 -1.94
CA VAL A 211 11.82 0.97 -1.78
C VAL A 211 10.42 0.83 -2.32
N ILE A 212 10.23 -0.19 -3.15
CA ILE A 212 8.93 -0.56 -3.72
C ILE A 212 8.54 -1.97 -3.31
N VAL A 213 7.25 -2.18 -3.08
CA VAL A 213 6.63 -3.49 -2.99
C VAL A 213 5.85 -3.74 -4.27
N MET A 214 5.90 -4.97 -4.80
CA MET A 214 5.31 -5.35 -6.08
C MET A 214 4.17 -6.35 -5.93
N GLY A 215 3.54 -6.70 -7.05
CA GLY A 215 2.50 -7.71 -7.09
C GLY A 215 1.34 -7.39 -6.14
N SER A 216 0.96 -8.36 -5.30
CA SER A 216 -0.21 -8.18 -4.43
C SER A 216 -0.01 -7.10 -3.35
N GLY A 217 1.22 -6.85 -2.90
CA GLY A 217 1.48 -5.77 -1.94
C GLY A 217 1.35 -4.39 -2.60
N GLY A 218 1.81 -4.26 -3.86
CA GLY A 218 1.68 -3.03 -4.62
C GLY A 218 0.24 -2.71 -5.07
N ARG A 219 -0.64 -3.71 -5.18
CA ARG A 219 -2.09 -3.52 -5.38
C ARG A 219 -2.90 -3.27 -4.11
N GLU A 220 -2.28 -3.45 -2.95
CA GLU A 220 -2.96 -3.50 -1.65
C GLU A 220 -4.00 -4.65 -1.56
N GLU A 221 -3.59 -5.82 -2.05
CA GLU A 221 -4.41 -7.03 -2.15
C GLU A 221 -3.76 -8.25 -1.49
N ASN A 222 -2.93 -8.04 -0.45
CA ASN A 222 -2.37 -9.12 0.34
C ASN A 222 -3.44 -9.90 1.10
N TYR A 223 -3.25 -11.21 1.16
CA TYR A 223 -3.89 -12.08 2.15
C TYR A 223 -3.02 -12.17 3.42
N LEU A 224 -3.29 -13.09 4.35
CA LEU A 224 -2.60 -13.10 5.66
C LEU A 224 -1.07 -13.30 5.56
N TYR A 225 -0.65 -14.17 4.66
CA TYR A 225 0.75 -14.58 4.49
C TYR A 225 1.26 -14.34 3.07
N PRO A 226 1.47 -13.07 2.66
CA PRO A 226 2.12 -12.78 1.40
C PRO A 226 3.62 -13.13 1.50
N ASP A 227 4.20 -13.51 0.38
CA ASP A 227 5.65 -13.51 0.17
C ASP A 227 6.19 -12.08 0.03
N GLN A 228 7.52 -11.96 0.01
CA GLN A 228 8.18 -10.67 -0.18
C GLN A 228 8.53 -10.39 -1.64
N ASP A 229 7.70 -9.60 -2.30
CA ASP A 229 7.95 -9.04 -3.64
C ASP A 229 8.42 -7.58 -3.50
N ASN A 230 9.71 -7.31 -3.62
CA ASN A 230 10.27 -5.98 -3.38
C ASN A 230 11.44 -5.61 -4.31
N GLY A 231 11.74 -4.31 -4.39
CA GLY A 231 12.81 -3.77 -5.22
C GLY A 231 13.23 -2.37 -4.79
N PHE A 232 14.35 -1.90 -5.36
CA PHE A 232 14.85 -0.53 -5.19
C PHE A 232 14.87 0.22 -6.52
N ILE A 233 14.44 1.48 -6.47
CA ILE A 233 14.64 2.47 -7.53
C ILE A 233 15.66 3.46 -6.98
N LEU A 234 16.86 3.46 -7.54
CA LEU A 234 17.93 4.37 -7.13
C LEU A 234 17.88 5.64 -8.00
N GLU A 235 18.27 6.78 -7.44
CA GLU A 235 18.66 7.93 -8.24
C GLU A 235 19.80 7.53 -9.20
N ASP A 236 19.88 8.17 -10.36
CA ASP A 236 20.97 7.92 -11.30
C ASP A 236 22.29 8.48 -10.76
N TYR A 237 23.37 7.73 -10.99
CA TYR A 237 24.72 8.07 -10.53
C TYR A 237 25.78 7.75 -11.58
N PRO A 238 26.97 8.36 -11.54
CA PRO A 238 28.07 8.05 -12.45
C PRO A 238 28.54 6.59 -12.34
N ASP A 239 28.86 5.96 -13.48
CA ASP A 239 29.31 4.57 -13.52
C ASP A 239 30.55 4.29 -12.63
N GLU A 240 31.41 5.29 -12.42
CA GLU A 240 32.58 5.18 -11.54
C GLU A 240 32.21 4.92 -10.07
N ASP A 241 31.03 5.37 -9.63
CA ASP A 241 30.53 5.16 -8.27
C ASP A 241 29.83 3.80 -8.10
N HIS A 242 29.58 3.08 -9.20
CA HIS A 242 28.76 1.87 -9.20
C HIS A 242 29.22 0.81 -8.19
N THR A 243 30.53 0.62 -8.03
CA THR A 243 31.03 -0.39 -7.07
C THR A 243 30.64 -0.03 -5.64
N HIS A 244 30.76 1.24 -5.25
CA HIS A 244 30.42 1.70 -3.91
C HIS A 244 28.91 1.68 -3.68
N VAL A 245 28.15 2.20 -4.64
CA VAL A 245 26.68 2.25 -4.58
C VAL A 245 26.09 0.83 -4.55
N ASP A 246 26.53 -0.04 -5.46
CA ASP A 246 26.04 -1.42 -5.52
C ASP A 246 26.34 -2.20 -4.23
N GLN A 247 27.54 -2.03 -3.67
CA GLN A 247 27.93 -2.68 -2.41
C GLN A 247 27.01 -2.27 -1.25
N PHE A 248 26.73 -0.97 -1.10
CA PHE A 248 25.84 -0.46 -0.06
C PHE A 248 24.43 -1.04 -0.22
N PHE A 249 23.84 -0.92 -1.42
CA PHE A 249 22.46 -1.35 -1.64
C PHE A 249 22.29 -2.88 -1.67
N ARG A 250 23.34 -3.63 -2.03
CA ARG A 250 23.35 -5.09 -1.86
C ARG A 250 23.25 -5.46 -0.39
N GLU A 251 24.11 -4.89 0.46
CA GLU A 251 24.07 -5.15 1.90
C GLU A 251 22.71 -4.78 2.52
N LEU A 252 22.20 -3.59 2.20
CA LEU A 252 20.87 -3.15 2.63
C LEU A 252 19.79 -4.16 2.22
N SER A 253 19.80 -4.60 0.96
CA SER A 253 18.80 -5.53 0.45
C SER A 253 18.87 -6.91 1.10
N GLU A 254 20.07 -7.44 1.36
CA GLU A 254 20.26 -8.74 2.00
C GLU A 254 19.76 -8.74 3.44
N ARG A 255 20.09 -7.69 4.21
CA ARG A 255 19.62 -7.49 5.58
C ARG A 255 18.11 -7.31 5.63
N MET A 256 17.57 -6.42 4.80
CA MET A 256 16.13 -6.17 4.70
C MET A 256 15.36 -7.46 4.39
N CYS A 257 15.77 -8.21 3.36
CA CYS A 257 15.10 -9.46 2.97
C CYS A 257 15.17 -10.53 4.06
N ARG A 258 16.29 -10.64 4.76
CA ARG A 258 16.44 -11.55 5.91
C ARG A 258 15.50 -11.16 7.05
N ASP A 259 15.43 -9.88 7.39
CA ASP A 259 14.65 -9.41 8.53
C ASP A 259 13.14 -9.49 8.23
N LEU A 260 12.72 -9.17 6.99
CA LEU A 260 11.38 -9.45 6.47
C LEU A 260 10.99 -10.93 6.63
N ASN A 261 11.90 -11.85 6.27
CA ASN A 261 11.66 -13.28 6.44
C ASN A 261 11.52 -13.68 7.92
N GLN A 262 12.28 -13.07 8.83
CA GLN A 262 12.16 -13.32 10.27
C GLN A 262 10.87 -12.75 10.88
N VAL A 263 10.38 -11.63 10.35
CA VAL A 263 9.10 -11.01 10.77
C VAL A 263 7.90 -11.83 10.30
N GLY A 264 8.00 -12.48 9.13
CA GLY A 264 6.97 -13.40 8.62
C GLY A 264 6.60 -13.21 7.14
N PHE A 265 7.46 -12.56 6.35
CA PHE A 265 7.36 -12.47 4.90
C PHE A 265 8.34 -13.45 4.24
N PRO A 266 7.91 -14.68 3.93
CA PRO A 266 8.80 -15.70 3.38
C PRO A 266 9.44 -15.23 2.08
N TYR A 267 10.70 -15.62 1.86
CA TYR A 267 11.40 -15.34 0.61
C TYR A 267 10.55 -15.73 -0.61
N CYS A 268 10.47 -14.82 -1.58
CA CYS A 268 9.75 -15.07 -2.82
C CYS A 268 10.44 -16.20 -3.62
N THR A 269 9.68 -17.25 -3.92
CA THR A 269 10.18 -18.40 -4.70
C THR A 269 10.52 -18.03 -6.16
N GLY A 270 9.97 -16.91 -6.65
CA GLY A 270 10.29 -16.32 -7.95
C GLY A 270 11.50 -15.38 -7.93
N HIS A 271 12.18 -15.22 -6.79
CA HIS A 271 13.33 -14.31 -6.63
C HIS A 271 13.03 -12.84 -6.98
N VAL A 272 11.81 -12.38 -6.67
CA VAL A 272 11.32 -11.00 -6.85
C VAL A 272 11.71 -10.14 -5.65
N MET A 273 13.00 -9.94 -5.43
CA MET A 273 13.51 -9.27 -4.24
C MET A 273 14.68 -8.36 -4.59
N ALA A 274 14.87 -7.26 -3.88
CA ALA A 274 15.97 -6.31 -4.08
C ALA A 274 17.36 -6.94 -3.94
N SER A 275 17.46 -8.08 -3.22
CA SER A 275 18.67 -8.90 -3.12
C SER A 275 19.10 -9.52 -4.46
N ASN A 276 18.17 -9.63 -5.42
CA ASN A 276 18.46 -9.94 -6.80
C ASN A 276 18.68 -8.64 -7.59
N PRO A 277 19.86 -8.43 -8.24
CA PRO A 277 20.17 -7.21 -9.02
C PRO A 277 19.16 -6.87 -10.12
N LEU A 278 18.32 -7.82 -10.54
CA LEU A 278 17.21 -7.57 -11.45
C LEU A 278 16.20 -6.54 -10.87
N TRP A 279 16.05 -6.47 -9.55
CA TRP A 279 15.08 -5.63 -8.85
C TRP A 279 15.72 -4.46 -8.10
N ARG A 280 16.99 -4.17 -8.39
CA ARG A 280 17.76 -3.09 -7.77
C ARG A 280 18.49 -2.33 -8.87
N LYS A 281 17.89 -1.23 -9.32
CA LYS A 281 18.33 -0.47 -10.50
C LYS A 281 18.16 1.02 -10.29
N SER A 282 18.97 1.81 -10.98
CA SER A 282 18.72 3.24 -11.11
C SER A 282 17.45 3.51 -11.92
N LEU A 283 16.91 4.72 -11.81
CA LEU A 283 15.71 5.12 -12.54
C LEU A 283 15.89 4.93 -14.06
N SER A 284 16.99 5.41 -14.65
CA SER A 284 17.26 5.25 -16.08
C SER A 284 17.37 3.79 -16.49
N GLN A 285 18.00 2.95 -15.66
CA GLN A 285 18.10 1.50 -15.91
C GLN A 285 16.73 0.80 -15.85
N TRP A 286 15.84 1.21 -14.94
CA TRP A 286 14.46 0.73 -14.90
C TRP A 286 13.68 1.10 -16.15
N VAL A 287 13.81 2.34 -16.62
CA VAL A 287 13.18 2.80 -17.86
C VAL A 287 13.68 1.98 -19.07
N GLU A 288 14.99 1.76 -19.17
CA GLU A 288 15.57 0.92 -20.22
C GLU A 288 15.05 -0.53 -20.14
N GLN A 289 14.95 -1.09 -18.93
CA GLN A 289 14.46 -2.46 -18.71
C GLN A 289 13.01 -2.63 -19.21
N VAL A 290 12.15 -1.65 -18.96
CA VAL A 290 10.74 -1.66 -19.43
C VAL A 290 10.68 -1.53 -20.95
N GLN A 291 11.51 -0.67 -21.55
CA GLN A 291 11.61 -0.58 -23.00
C GLN A 291 12.08 -1.91 -23.62
N LEU A 292 13.01 -2.60 -22.96
CA LEU A 292 13.50 -3.91 -23.40
C LEU A 292 12.40 -4.98 -23.34
N TRP A 293 11.64 -5.03 -22.25
CA TRP A 293 10.47 -5.91 -22.12
C TRP A 293 9.44 -5.62 -23.23
N GLY A 294 9.23 -4.34 -23.55
CA GLY A 294 8.37 -3.90 -24.65
C GLY A 294 8.78 -4.39 -26.04
N ARG A 295 10.03 -4.79 -26.25
CA ARG A 295 10.59 -5.19 -27.56
C ARG A 295 10.77 -6.70 -27.73
N LYS A 296 10.90 -7.46 -26.64
CA LYS A 296 11.28 -8.89 -26.68
C LYS A 296 10.09 -9.82 -26.40
N ARG A 297 9.89 -10.81 -27.29
CA ARG A 297 8.99 -11.96 -27.05
C ARG A 297 9.68 -12.98 -26.14
N ASN A 298 9.71 -12.71 -24.85
CA ASN A 298 10.28 -13.63 -23.85
C ASN A 298 9.30 -13.79 -22.69
N SER A 299 8.84 -15.02 -22.44
CA SER A 299 7.89 -15.34 -21.37
C SER A 299 8.42 -14.98 -19.98
N VAL A 300 9.73 -15.05 -19.75
CA VAL A 300 10.37 -14.59 -18.51
C VAL A 300 10.21 -13.07 -18.39
N ALA A 301 10.50 -12.31 -19.44
CA ALA A 301 10.34 -10.86 -19.44
C ALA A 301 8.89 -10.43 -19.19
N LEU A 302 7.92 -11.11 -19.83
CA LEU A 302 6.49 -10.84 -19.63
C LEU A 302 6.04 -11.13 -18.19
N ARG A 303 6.52 -12.23 -17.59
CA ARG A 303 6.25 -12.56 -16.18
C ARG A 303 6.80 -11.50 -15.22
N LEU A 304 8.05 -11.07 -15.44
CA LEU A 304 8.69 -10.03 -14.63
C LEU A 304 7.94 -8.70 -14.74
N ALA A 305 7.57 -8.33 -15.97
CA ALA A 305 6.78 -7.13 -16.25
C ALA A 305 5.40 -7.18 -15.58
N ASP A 306 4.72 -8.33 -15.60
CA ASP A 306 3.41 -8.51 -14.97
C ASP A 306 3.43 -8.22 -13.46
N ILE A 307 4.47 -8.69 -12.78
CA ILE A 307 4.69 -8.44 -11.35
C ILE A 307 5.09 -6.99 -11.10
N PHE A 308 5.99 -6.47 -11.94
CA PHE A 308 6.52 -5.12 -11.83
C PHE A 308 5.44 -4.06 -11.99
N PHE A 309 4.53 -4.16 -12.96
CA PHE A 309 3.55 -3.09 -13.24
C PHE A 309 2.61 -2.76 -12.07
N ASP A 310 2.55 -3.62 -11.06
CA ASP A 310 1.84 -3.37 -9.82
C ASP A 310 2.81 -3.12 -8.67
N TYR A 311 3.64 -2.09 -8.78
CA TYR A 311 4.47 -1.64 -7.67
C TYR A 311 3.84 -0.46 -6.92
N LYS A 312 4.15 -0.35 -5.62
CA LYS A 312 3.83 0.79 -4.77
C LYS A 312 5.07 1.19 -3.94
N PRO A 313 5.40 2.49 -3.86
CA PRO A 313 6.47 2.94 -2.98
C PRO A 313 6.08 2.77 -1.51
N VAL A 314 7.03 2.33 -0.68
CA VAL A 314 6.81 2.10 0.76
C VAL A 314 7.81 2.83 1.65
N TRP A 315 8.99 3.18 1.14
CA TRP A 315 10.01 3.92 1.89
C TRP A 315 10.94 4.72 0.95
N GLY A 316 11.47 5.86 1.41
CA GLY A 316 12.45 6.67 0.68
C GLY A 316 11.84 7.73 -0.25
N GLN A 317 12.51 8.03 -1.36
CA GLN A 317 12.15 9.12 -2.27
C GLN A 317 11.07 8.71 -3.28
N PHE A 318 9.79 8.90 -2.92
CA PHE A 318 8.65 8.42 -3.71
C PHE A 318 8.54 9.06 -5.11
N SER A 319 9.13 10.24 -5.32
CA SER A 319 9.14 10.87 -6.65
C SER A 319 9.82 10.00 -7.71
N LEU A 320 10.82 9.19 -7.33
CA LEU A 320 11.48 8.23 -8.23
C LEU A 320 10.48 7.16 -8.72
N ALA A 321 9.65 6.67 -7.81
CA ALA A 321 8.59 5.71 -8.12
C ALA A 321 7.50 6.33 -9.01
N ASP A 322 7.16 7.59 -8.81
CA ASP A 322 6.18 8.28 -9.64
C ASP A 322 6.72 8.56 -11.04
N GLU A 323 7.96 9.04 -11.17
CA GLU A 323 8.62 9.28 -12.45
C GLU A 323 8.77 7.99 -13.27
N LEU A 324 9.16 6.90 -12.62
CA LEU A 324 9.20 5.59 -13.25
C LEU A 324 7.82 5.18 -13.78
N ARG A 325 6.74 5.43 -13.03
CA ARG A 325 5.40 5.02 -13.43
C ARG A 325 4.93 5.78 -14.66
N HIS A 326 5.20 7.08 -14.71
CA HIS A 326 4.92 7.91 -15.89
C HIS A 326 5.68 7.39 -17.11
N SER A 327 6.96 7.05 -16.97
CA SER A 327 7.80 6.51 -18.04
C SER A 327 7.35 5.13 -18.52
N VAL A 328 6.89 4.28 -17.60
CA VAL A 328 6.31 2.96 -17.89
C VAL A 328 5.03 3.11 -18.72
N LEU A 329 4.10 3.97 -18.28
CA LEU A 329 2.85 4.20 -18.99
C LEU A 329 3.07 4.83 -20.36
N SER A 330 3.96 5.80 -20.50
CA SER A 330 4.27 6.42 -21.79
C SER A 330 4.85 5.40 -22.78
N THR A 331 5.62 4.44 -22.28
CA THR A 331 6.21 3.36 -23.10
C THR A 331 5.18 2.32 -23.51
N ILE A 332 4.28 1.92 -22.61
CA ILE A 332 3.37 0.79 -22.83
C ILE A 332 2.09 1.19 -23.56
N LYS A 333 1.55 2.38 -23.27
CA LYS A 333 0.25 2.82 -23.81
C LYS A 333 0.19 2.75 -25.34
N SER A 334 1.30 3.08 -26.03
CA SER A 334 1.41 3.02 -27.49
C SER A 334 1.96 1.69 -28.02
N ASN A 335 2.38 0.77 -27.16
CA ASN A 335 3.01 -0.49 -27.57
C ASN A 335 1.99 -1.62 -27.67
N HIS A 336 1.16 -1.57 -28.71
CA HIS A 336 0.13 -2.58 -28.99
C HIS A 336 0.70 -4.00 -29.07
N PHE A 337 1.89 -4.16 -29.63
CA PHE A 337 2.57 -5.45 -29.73
C PHE A 337 2.85 -6.04 -28.34
N PHE A 338 3.44 -5.26 -27.43
CA PHE A 338 3.71 -5.73 -26.07
C PHE A 338 2.42 -6.11 -25.33
N LEU A 339 1.36 -5.31 -25.46
CA LEU A 339 0.07 -5.61 -24.84
C LEU A 339 -0.56 -6.90 -25.38
N GLN A 340 -0.43 -7.18 -26.68
CA GLN A 340 -0.84 -8.45 -27.29
C GLN A 340 -0.05 -9.65 -26.75
N GLU A 341 1.26 -9.48 -26.58
CA GLU A 341 2.14 -10.53 -26.04
C GLU A 341 1.83 -10.82 -24.57
N MET A 342 1.59 -9.77 -23.77
CA MET A 342 1.13 -9.89 -22.38
C MET A 342 -0.20 -10.64 -22.30
N HIS A 343 -1.19 -10.25 -23.12
CA HIS A 343 -2.47 -10.95 -23.19
C HIS A 343 -2.30 -12.45 -23.51
N ARG A 344 -1.46 -12.77 -24.51
CA ARG A 344 -1.19 -14.15 -24.90
C ARG A 344 -0.55 -14.96 -23.77
N PHE A 345 0.43 -14.38 -23.08
CA PHE A 345 1.07 -15.01 -21.92
C PHE A 345 0.07 -15.27 -20.78
N GLN A 346 -0.78 -14.30 -20.46
CA GLN A 346 -1.81 -14.42 -19.40
C GLN A 346 -2.96 -15.38 -19.78
N SER A 347 -3.15 -15.70 -21.05
CA SER A 347 -4.19 -16.64 -21.50
C SER A 347 -3.98 -18.07 -20.98
N GLU A 348 -2.75 -18.42 -20.57
CA GLU A 348 -2.42 -19.69 -19.94
C GLU A 348 -3.02 -19.83 -18.53
N HIS A 349 -3.30 -18.72 -17.84
CA HIS A 349 -3.93 -18.74 -16.52
C HIS A 349 -5.45 -18.90 -16.66
N SER A 350 -5.95 -20.14 -16.59
CA SER A 350 -7.38 -20.39 -16.74
C SER A 350 -8.19 -19.91 -15.53
N VAL A 351 -9.35 -19.32 -15.80
CA VAL A 351 -10.38 -19.14 -14.77
C VAL A 351 -10.81 -20.52 -14.26
N GLY A 352 -11.26 -20.61 -13.02
CA GLY A 352 -11.72 -21.82 -12.34
C GLY A 352 -12.92 -22.54 -12.96
N LEU A 353 -13.05 -22.60 -14.28
CA LEU A 353 -14.07 -23.27 -15.06
C LEU A 353 -13.48 -24.44 -15.85
N ASN A 354 -14.19 -25.55 -15.90
CA ASN A 354 -13.89 -26.64 -16.82
C ASN A 354 -14.60 -26.43 -18.17
N MET A 355 -14.38 -27.33 -19.12
CA MET A 355 -14.98 -27.26 -20.47
C MET A 355 -16.51 -27.26 -20.47
N PHE A 356 -17.15 -27.75 -19.39
CA PHE A 356 -18.61 -27.74 -19.22
C PHE A 356 -19.12 -26.49 -18.48
N GLY A 357 -18.26 -25.50 -18.22
CA GLY A 357 -18.62 -24.27 -17.53
C GLY A 357 -19.07 -24.51 -16.08
N ARG A 358 -18.48 -25.52 -15.41
CA ARG A 358 -18.59 -25.81 -13.97
C ARG A 358 -17.28 -25.50 -13.27
N ILE A 359 -17.28 -25.41 -11.94
CA ILE A 359 -16.06 -25.16 -11.16
C ILE A 359 -15.03 -26.27 -11.43
N ALA A 360 -13.84 -25.88 -11.89
CA ALA A 360 -12.70 -26.79 -12.07
C ALA A 360 -11.95 -26.96 -10.76
N THR A 361 -11.62 -28.20 -10.42
CA THR A 361 -10.83 -28.56 -9.23
C THR A 361 -9.58 -29.34 -9.65
N GLU A 362 -8.58 -29.38 -8.78
CA GLU A 362 -7.41 -30.23 -8.98
C GLU A 362 -7.84 -31.71 -9.04
N GLU A 363 -7.31 -32.44 -10.02
CA GLU A 363 -7.73 -33.81 -10.31
C GLU A 363 -6.97 -34.84 -9.45
N ASP A 364 -5.75 -34.51 -9.04
CA ASP A 364 -4.81 -35.37 -8.32
C ASP A 364 -4.00 -34.62 -7.25
N GLY A 365 -3.23 -35.37 -6.45
CA GLY A 365 -2.38 -34.84 -5.39
C GLY A 365 -3.13 -34.46 -4.10
N GLU A 366 -2.43 -33.82 -3.16
CA GLU A 366 -2.96 -33.44 -1.85
C GLU A 366 -4.13 -32.44 -1.92
N GLN A 367 -4.27 -31.72 -3.03
CA GLN A 367 -5.31 -30.71 -3.24
C GLN A 367 -6.47 -31.22 -4.10
N LYS A 368 -6.54 -32.54 -4.36
CA LYS A 368 -7.61 -33.16 -5.15
C LYS A 368 -9.00 -32.73 -4.67
N GLY A 369 -9.84 -32.32 -5.62
CA GLY A 369 -11.20 -31.83 -5.34
C GLY A 369 -11.28 -30.40 -4.83
N LYS A 370 -10.14 -29.70 -4.67
CA LYS A 370 -10.09 -28.29 -4.30
C LYS A 370 -9.73 -27.41 -5.49
N ILE A 371 -9.96 -26.10 -5.38
CA ILE A 371 -9.58 -25.08 -6.36
C ILE A 371 -8.67 -24.04 -5.69
N ASP A 372 -7.58 -23.65 -6.36
CA ASP A 372 -6.77 -22.50 -5.99
C ASP A 372 -7.52 -21.20 -6.34
N LEU A 373 -8.22 -20.59 -5.39
CA LEU A 373 -9.01 -19.38 -5.68
C LEU A 373 -8.16 -18.14 -5.94
N LYS A 374 -6.93 -18.09 -5.41
CA LYS A 374 -6.01 -16.99 -5.72
C LYS A 374 -5.59 -17.07 -7.18
N TYR A 375 -5.15 -18.25 -7.64
CA TYR A 375 -4.60 -18.45 -8.98
C TYR A 375 -5.67 -18.58 -10.07
N ARG A 376 -6.79 -19.26 -9.80
CA ARG A 376 -7.87 -19.48 -10.79
C ARG A 376 -9.07 -18.54 -10.63
N GLY A 377 -9.09 -17.72 -9.58
CA GLY A 377 -10.17 -16.78 -9.30
C GLY A 377 -9.73 -15.33 -9.44
N THR A 378 -8.93 -14.84 -8.50
CA THR A 378 -8.52 -13.42 -8.51
C THR A 378 -7.52 -13.09 -9.60
N LEU A 379 -6.49 -13.93 -9.81
CA LEU A 379 -5.38 -13.60 -10.71
C LEU A 379 -5.82 -13.34 -12.17
N PRO A 380 -6.69 -14.16 -12.80
CA PRO A 380 -7.12 -13.91 -14.18
C PRO A 380 -7.90 -12.60 -14.35
N LEU A 381 -8.61 -12.16 -13.30
CA LEU A 381 -9.30 -10.87 -13.28
C LEU A 381 -8.30 -9.72 -13.14
N VAL A 382 -7.38 -9.81 -12.17
CA VAL A 382 -6.32 -8.83 -11.92
C VAL A 382 -5.52 -8.57 -13.20
N GLU A 383 -5.07 -9.64 -13.87
CA GLU A 383 -4.28 -9.57 -15.09
C GLU A 383 -5.01 -8.86 -16.22
N ALA A 384 -6.27 -9.25 -16.48
CA ALA A 384 -7.07 -8.64 -17.53
C ALA A 384 -7.40 -7.17 -17.24
N VAL A 385 -7.76 -6.83 -16.01
CA VAL A 385 -8.04 -5.44 -15.60
C VAL A 385 -6.77 -4.60 -15.68
N ARG A 386 -5.62 -5.12 -15.22
CA ARG A 386 -4.32 -4.46 -15.35
C ARG A 386 -4.00 -4.15 -16.81
N LEU A 387 -4.16 -5.13 -17.69
CA LEU A 387 -3.82 -4.96 -19.11
C LEU A 387 -4.67 -3.87 -19.77
N VAL A 388 -5.98 -3.87 -19.53
CA VAL A 388 -6.88 -2.82 -20.04
C VAL A 388 -6.53 -1.46 -19.43
N SER A 389 -6.17 -1.42 -18.15
CA SER A 389 -5.75 -0.19 -17.46
C SER A 389 -4.48 0.40 -18.06
N LEU A 390 -3.47 -0.43 -18.33
CA LEU A 390 -2.23 -0.02 -18.98
C LEU A 390 -2.48 0.52 -20.40
N LYS A 391 -3.35 -0.14 -21.19
CA LYS A 391 -3.78 0.34 -22.52
C LYS A 391 -4.39 1.75 -22.47
N HIS A 392 -5.10 2.08 -21.39
CA HIS A 392 -5.74 3.39 -21.23
C HIS A 392 -4.83 4.40 -20.50
N GLY A 393 -3.66 3.97 -20.02
CA GLY A 393 -2.71 4.82 -19.30
C GLY A 393 -3.18 5.19 -17.90
N LEU A 394 -3.83 4.27 -17.19
CA LEU A 394 -4.23 4.46 -15.80
C LEU A 394 -3.06 4.19 -14.85
N MET A 395 -2.85 5.08 -13.88
CA MET A 395 -1.78 4.97 -12.85
C MET A 395 -2.13 4.02 -11.70
N ALA A 396 -3.43 3.74 -11.49
CA ALA A 396 -3.92 2.90 -10.40
C ALA A 396 -3.34 1.48 -10.46
N THR A 397 -3.08 0.89 -9.28
CA THR A 397 -2.62 -0.50 -9.15
C THR A 397 -3.72 -1.42 -8.61
N SER A 398 -4.56 -0.96 -7.69
CA SER A 398 -5.64 -1.75 -7.11
C SER A 398 -6.64 -2.20 -8.18
N THR A 399 -7.06 -3.47 -8.14
CA THR A 399 -8.01 -4.03 -9.11
C THR A 399 -9.36 -3.34 -9.04
N LEU A 400 -9.86 -3.05 -7.83
CA LEU A 400 -11.15 -2.38 -7.66
C LEU A 400 -11.09 -0.92 -8.13
N GLU A 401 -9.99 -0.22 -7.86
CA GLU A 401 -9.77 1.15 -8.34
C GLU A 401 -9.67 1.19 -9.86
N ARG A 402 -8.95 0.25 -10.46
CA ARG A 402 -8.87 0.11 -11.93
C ARG A 402 -10.23 -0.13 -12.56
N ILE A 403 -11.07 -1.01 -11.98
CA ILE A 403 -12.43 -1.25 -12.46
C ILE A 403 -13.25 0.06 -12.41
N ASP A 404 -13.19 0.80 -11.30
CA ASP A 404 -13.89 2.08 -11.15
C ASP A 404 -13.42 3.14 -12.16
N LEU A 405 -12.10 3.28 -12.35
CA LEU A 405 -11.53 4.22 -13.32
C LEU A 405 -11.84 3.84 -14.77
N LEU A 406 -11.81 2.55 -15.11
CA LEU A 406 -12.19 2.07 -16.44
C LEU A 406 -13.68 2.26 -16.72
N HIS A 407 -14.53 2.10 -15.69
CA HIS A 407 -15.96 2.40 -15.77
C HIS A 407 -16.21 3.90 -15.99
N LYS A 408 -15.57 4.78 -15.19
CA LYS A 408 -15.63 6.24 -15.37
C LYS A 408 -15.13 6.71 -16.74
N ALA A 409 -14.15 6.01 -17.31
CA ALA A 409 -13.63 6.27 -18.64
C ALA A 409 -14.53 5.72 -19.78
N GLY A 410 -15.64 5.06 -19.47
CA GLY A 410 -16.56 4.47 -20.45
C GLY A 410 -16.04 3.19 -21.13
N VAL A 411 -14.94 2.61 -20.62
CA VAL A 411 -14.35 1.37 -21.14
C VAL A 411 -15.14 0.15 -20.66
N LEU A 412 -15.67 0.21 -19.42
CA LEU A 412 -16.60 -0.76 -18.88
C LEU A 412 -18.01 -0.14 -18.87
N SER A 413 -19.01 -0.95 -19.22
CA SER A 413 -20.41 -0.58 -18.95
C SER A 413 -20.71 -0.68 -17.45
N ASP A 414 -21.78 -0.02 -16.98
CA ASP A 414 -22.27 -0.12 -15.59
C ASP A 414 -22.40 -1.59 -15.15
N THR A 415 -23.03 -2.40 -16.00
CA THR A 415 -23.26 -3.83 -15.76
C THR A 415 -21.95 -4.61 -15.67
N GLU A 416 -21.01 -4.37 -16.58
CA GLU A 416 -19.74 -5.08 -16.58
C GLU A 416 -18.87 -4.70 -15.38
N GLY A 417 -18.79 -3.40 -15.07
CA GLY A 417 -18.09 -2.89 -13.89
C GLY A 417 -18.63 -3.49 -12.61
N ASP A 418 -19.96 -3.51 -12.42
CA ASP A 418 -20.62 -4.08 -11.24
C ASP A 418 -20.34 -5.59 -11.09
N TYR A 419 -20.41 -6.35 -12.19
CA TYR A 419 -20.12 -7.79 -12.15
C TYR A 419 -18.67 -8.09 -11.80
N LEU A 420 -17.70 -7.36 -12.36
CA LEU A 420 -16.28 -7.58 -12.08
C LEU A 420 -15.92 -7.17 -10.65
N ASN A 421 -16.48 -6.04 -10.19
CA ASN A 421 -16.32 -5.57 -8.82
C ASN A 421 -16.88 -6.60 -7.82
N SER A 422 -18.11 -7.05 -8.06
CA SER A 422 -18.77 -8.08 -7.25
C SER A 422 -18.02 -9.42 -7.26
N ALA A 423 -17.49 -9.82 -8.42
CA ALA A 423 -16.70 -11.06 -8.55
C ALA A 423 -15.42 -11.00 -7.71
N PHE A 424 -14.64 -9.91 -7.83
CA PHE A 424 -13.43 -9.73 -7.02
C PHE A 424 -13.74 -9.75 -5.53
N ARG A 425 -14.71 -8.93 -5.09
CA ARG A 425 -15.11 -8.85 -3.67
C ARG A 425 -15.56 -10.20 -3.13
N PHE A 426 -16.35 -10.95 -3.89
CA PHE A 426 -16.86 -12.24 -3.46
C PHE A 426 -15.77 -13.31 -3.34
N ILE A 427 -14.82 -13.36 -4.28
CA ILE A 427 -13.70 -14.31 -4.20
C ILE A 427 -12.78 -13.96 -3.02
N THR A 428 -12.47 -12.67 -2.83
CA THR A 428 -11.71 -12.18 -1.67
C THR A 428 -12.42 -12.51 -0.36
N GLU A 429 -13.74 -12.34 -0.30
CA GLU A 429 -14.55 -12.69 0.88
C GLU A 429 -14.41 -14.16 1.27
N ILE A 430 -14.60 -15.08 0.31
CA ILE A 430 -14.47 -16.52 0.59
C ILE A 430 -13.03 -16.82 1.06
N LEU A 431 -12.04 -16.31 0.35
CA LEU A 431 -10.66 -16.68 0.62
C LEU A 431 -10.17 -16.12 1.96
N LEU A 432 -10.39 -14.84 2.22
CA LEU A 432 -9.91 -14.20 3.44
C LEU A 432 -10.62 -14.72 4.69
N LYS A 433 -11.95 -14.93 4.65
CA LYS A 433 -12.68 -15.55 5.77
C LYS A 433 -12.14 -16.93 6.11
N ARG A 434 -11.87 -17.74 5.09
CA ARG A 434 -11.28 -19.06 5.29
C ARG A 434 -9.90 -18.96 5.92
N GLN A 435 -9.05 -18.06 5.45
CA GLN A 435 -7.70 -17.92 6.01
C GLN A 435 -7.71 -17.48 7.48
N VAL A 436 -8.61 -16.57 7.85
CA VAL A 436 -8.80 -16.17 9.25
C VAL A 436 -9.24 -17.38 10.08
N SER A 437 -10.26 -18.12 9.65
CA SER A 437 -10.73 -19.30 10.36
C SER A 437 -9.69 -20.43 10.46
N GLU A 438 -8.90 -20.67 9.41
CA GLU A 438 -7.78 -21.63 9.41
C GLU A 438 -6.72 -21.20 10.42
N PHE A 439 -6.37 -19.92 10.45
CA PHE A 439 -5.40 -19.38 11.41
C PHE A 439 -5.86 -19.57 12.86
N GLU A 440 -7.10 -19.23 13.18
CA GLU A 440 -7.66 -19.35 14.53
C GLU A 440 -7.73 -20.79 15.04
N SER A 441 -7.96 -21.72 14.12
CA SER A 441 -8.00 -23.16 14.43
C SER A 441 -6.60 -23.77 14.55
N GLY A 442 -5.53 -23.00 14.28
CA GLY A 442 -4.16 -23.51 14.20
C GLY A 442 -3.89 -24.38 12.97
N ASP A 443 -4.79 -24.34 11.98
CA ASP A 443 -4.67 -25.06 10.73
C ASP A 443 -3.69 -24.36 9.79
N ARG A 444 -3.15 -25.11 8.83
CA ARG A 444 -2.32 -24.54 7.78
C ARG A 444 -3.17 -23.62 6.89
N VAL A 445 -2.87 -22.33 6.90
CA VAL A 445 -3.51 -21.37 5.99
C VAL A 445 -3.17 -21.69 4.53
N THR A 446 -4.20 -21.83 3.69
CA THR A 446 -4.02 -22.17 2.27
C THR A 446 -4.76 -21.23 1.33
N ARG A 447 -4.47 -21.37 0.03
CA ARG A 447 -5.22 -20.73 -1.07
C ARG A 447 -6.23 -21.65 -1.74
N TYR A 448 -6.34 -22.90 -1.25
CA TYR A 448 -7.15 -23.94 -1.83
C TYR A 448 -8.47 -24.07 -1.09
N ILE A 449 -9.58 -24.12 -1.84
CA ILE A 449 -10.92 -24.29 -1.30
C ILE A 449 -11.57 -25.52 -1.89
N ASP A 450 -12.19 -26.35 -1.05
CA ASP A 450 -13.13 -27.37 -1.52
C ASP A 450 -14.46 -26.67 -1.87
N PRO A 451 -14.90 -26.62 -3.14
CA PRO A 451 -16.17 -26.00 -3.47
C PRO A 451 -17.36 -26.62 -2.73
N LYS A 452 -17.27 -27.90 -2.33
CA LYS A 452 -18.34 -28.60 -1.58
C LYS A 452 -18.46 -28.13 -0.13
N SER A 453 -17.43 -27.48 0.43
CA SER A 453 -17.52 -26.88 1.76
C SER A 453 -18.29 -25.56 1.76
N LEU A 454 -18.55 -24.98 0.58
CA LEU A 454 -19.33 -23.75 0.43
C LEU A 454 -20.83 -24.07 0.42
N LYS A 455 -21.65 -23.13 0.90
CA LYS A 455 -23.12 -23.22 0.78
C LYS A 455 -23.51 -23.21 -0.69
N GLN A 456 -24.64 -23.82 -1.05
CA GLN A 456 -25.12 -23.87 -2.43
C GLN A 456 -25.16 -22.48 -3.10
N ARG A 457 -25.68 -21.47 -2.38
CA ARG A 457 -25.71 -20.09 -2.87
C ARG A 457 -24.31 -19.53 -3.14
N GLU A 458 -23.33 -19.87 -2.31
CA GLU A 458 -21.95 -19.43 -2.50
C GLU A 458 -21.29 -20.11 -3.70
N GLN A 459 -21.56 -21.40 -3.91
CA GLN A 459 -21.12 -22.14 -5.11
C GLN A 459 -21.71 -21.52 -6.39
N GLU A 460 -23.00 -21.20 -6.39
CA GLU A 460 -23.68 -20.55 -7.51
C GLU A 460 -23.11 -19.15 -7.79
N ASN A 461 -22.86 -18.36 -6.75
CA ASN A 461 -22.24 -17.04 -6.88
C ASN A 461 -20.80 -17.12 -7.37
N LEU A 462 -20.02 -18.08 -6.88
CA LEU A 462 -18.64 -18.30 -7.32
C LEU A 462 -18.60 -18.69 -8.80
N LEU A 463 -19.53 -19.55 -9.20
CA LEU A 463 -19.67 -19.96 -10.60
C LEU A 463 -20.06 -18.77 -11.50
N ARG A 464 -20.95 -17.90 -11.05
CA ARG A 464 -21.30 -16.65 -11.76
C ARG A 464 -20.09 -15.73 -11.86
N ALA A 465 -19.37 -15.50 -10.77
CA ALA A 465 -18.15 -14.69 -10.74
C ALA A 465 -17.14 -15.18 -11.79
N PHE A 466 -16.84 -16.47 -11.81
CA PHE A 466 -15.96 -17.06 -12.82
C PHE A 466 -16.45 -16.86 -14.26
N ARG A 467 -17.75 -16.99 -14.52
CA ARG A 467 -18.31 -16.75 -15.86
C ARG A 467 -18.15 -15.30 -16.30
N HIS A 468 -18.34 -14.34 -15.40
CA HIS A 468 -18.15 -12.93 -15.71
C HIS A 468 -16.67 -12.59 -15.95
N ILE A 469 -15.76 -13.13 -15.14
CA ILE A 469 -14.31 -12.98 -15.35
C ILE A 469 -13.91 -13.56 -16.70
N GLU A 470 -14.37 -14.77 -17.03
CA GLU A 470 -14.04 -15.41 -18.30
C GLU A 470 -14.66 -14.69 -19.51
N ALA A 471 -15.88 -14.16 -19.37
CA ALA A 471 -16.50 -13.33 -20.41
C ALA A 471 -15.70 -12.04 -20.66
N PHE A 472 -15.26 -11.36 -19.60
CA PHE A 472 -14.40 -10.18 -19.68
C PHE A 472 -13.06 -10.51 -20.35
N ARG A 473 -12.39 -11.59 -19.93
CA ARG A 473 -11.14 -12.04 -20.56
C ARG A 473 -11.29 -12.29 -22.06
N LYS A 474 -12.39 -12.93 -22.47
CA LYS A 474 -12.70 -13.14 -23.89
C LYS A 474 -12.98 -11.84 -24.64
N ARG A 475 -13.67 -10.88 -24.03
CA ARG A 475 -13.89 -9.54 -24.61
C ARG A 475 -12.56 -8.81 -24.81
N VAL A 476 -11.72 -8.82 -23.78
CA VAL A 476 -10.37 -8.25 -23.79
C VAL A 476 -9.51 -8.90 -24.88
N LYS A 477 -9.62 -10.22 -25.11
CA LYS A 477 -8.98 -10.89 -26.26
C LYS A 477 -9.34 -10.23 -27.59
N GLY A 478 -10.63 -10.01 -27.85
CA GLY A 478 -11.09 -9.38 -29.10
C GLY A 478 -10.52 -7.98 -29.32
N GLU A 479 -10.30 -7.22 -28.24
CA GLU A 479 -9.67 -5.90 -28.31
C GLU A 479 -8.18 -5.93 -28.67
N PHE A 480 -7.47 -7.03 -28.35
CA PHE A 480 -6.04 -7.13 -28.55
C PHE A 480 -5.67 -7.97 -29.77
N THR A 481 -6.39 -9.04 -30.10
CA THR A 481 -6.05 -9.89 -31.26
C THR A 481 -6.70 -9.45 -32.56
N GLY A 482 -7.68 -8.54 -32.52
CA GLY A 482 -8.47 -8.17 -33.70
C GLY A 482 -9.43 -9.27 -34.18
N ASP A 483 -9.46 -10.42 -33.49
CA ASP A 483 -10.43 -11.48 -33.73
C ASP A 483 -11.78 -11.05 -33.13
N VAL A 484 -12.62 -10.44 -33.96
CA VAL A 484 -14.05 -10.38 -33.65
C VAL A 484 -14.57 -11.81 -33.75
N PHE A 485 -15.09 -12.34 -32.63
CA PHE A 485 -15.67 -13.68 -32.50
C PHE A 485 -16.31 -14.18 -33.82
N SER A 486 -15.66 -15.15 -34.46
CA SER A 486 -16.22 -15.95 -35.56
C SER A 486 -16.75 -17.27 -35.04
#